data_AF-A0A2W6DHC1-F1
#
_entry.id   AF-A0A2W6DHC1-F1
#
_cell.length_a   1.000
_cell.length_b   1.000
_cell.length_c   1.000
_cell.angle_alpha   90.00
_cell.angle_beta   90.00
_cell.angle_gamma   90.00
#
_symmetry.space_group_name_H-M   'P 1'
#
loop_
_entity.id
_entity.type
_entity.pdbx_description
1 polymer ?
#
loop_
_entity_poly.entity_id
_entity_poly.type
_entity_poly.pdbx_seq_one_letter_code
_entity_poly.pdbx_strand_id
1 'polypeptide(L)'
;MAAPTIDDLHARREQLTAQLNALQSQHAARARDVQLAEMDWCAALAEGQDVAVLAERRRLWEVGLRETSGLIEEIRGWLAETDAEIRRCALHEGLDRDLQQFVADLQVYDGCRAQLDGAHQAAIDKVADIAQELHELVWTARQRHDELDTRARKLRATAERLDRPDISVPGPRSWSQPVEQALRGTGAPWRAYLTSVQNCAPEPFARELGAAAEVALVIRRRATR
;
A
#
# COMPACT_ATOMS: atom_id res chain seq x y z
N MET A 1 -22.08 22.64 20.53
CA MET A 1 -23.06 22.52 19.43
C MET A 1 -22.52 21.49 18.47
N ALA A 2 -23.30 20.46 18.11
CA ALA A 2 -22.87 19.46 17.14
C ALA A 2 -22.67 20.13 15.76
N ALA A 3 -21.66 19.70 15.01
CA ALA A 3 -21.48 20.16 13.64
C ALA A 3 -22.68 19.70 12.80
N PRO A 4 -23.21 20.55 11.90
CA PRO A 4 -24.31 20.18 11.02
C PRO A 4 -23.91 18.98 10.15
N THR A 5 -24.82 18.03 9.97
CA THR A 5 -24.60 16.88 9.09
C THR A 5 -24.69 17.31 7.62
N ILE A 6 -24.17 16.49 6.70
CA ILE A 6 -24.25 16.80 5.26
C ILE A 6 -25.70 16.92 4.77
N ASP A 7 -26.59 16.10 5.34
CA ASP A 7 -28.04 16.16 5.08
C ASP A 7 -28.64 17.49 5.55
N ASP A 8 -28.22 17.99 6.72
CA ASP A 8 -28.64 19.31 7.23
C ASP A 8 -28.20 20.44 6.29
N LEU A 9 -26.98 20.35 5.75
CA LEU A 9 -26.46 21.33 4.80
C LEU A 9 -27.22 21.30 3.47
N HIS A 10 -27.58 20.11 2.97
CA HIS A 10 -28.41 19.95 1.78
C HIS A 10 -29.82 20.52 1.99
N ALA A 11 -30.46 20.22 3.13
CA ALA A 11 -31.76 20.78 3.48
C ALA A 11 -31.71 22.32 3.58
N ARG A 12 -30.65 22.86 4.19
CA ARG A 12 -30.42 24.32 4.26
C ARG A 12 -30.26 24.95 2.88
N ARG A 13 -29.51 24.31 1.98
CA ARG A 13 -29.32 24.77 0.59
C ARG A 13 -30.64 24.82 -0.17
N GLU A 14 -31.48 23.79 -0.03
CA GLU A 14 -32.82 23.76 -0.64
C GLU A 14 -33.72 24.87 -0.09
N GLN A 15 -33.72 25.07 1.23
CA GLN A 15 -34.46 26.15 1.88
C GLN A 15 -34.03 27.53 1.37
N LEU A 16 -32.73 27.81 1.32
CA LEU A 16 -32.20 29.08 0.81
C LEU A 16 -32.52 29.27 -0.67
N THR A 17 -32.50 28.20 -1.48
CA THR A 17 -32.87 28.25 -2.90
C THR A 17 -34.36 28.61 -3.07
N ALA A 18 -35.24 28.02 -2.27
CA ALA A 18 -36.66 28.34 -2.27
C ALA A 18 -36.90 29.82 -1.87
N GLN A 19 -36.20 30.30 -0.84
CA GLN A 19 -36.26 31.71 -0.43
C GLN A 19 -35.75 32.65 -1.52
N LEU A 20 -34.64 32.32 -2.18
CA LEU A 20 -34.10 33.09 -3.28
C LEU A 20 -35.11 33.21 -4.44
N ASN A 21 -35.74 32.09 -4.82
CA ASN A 21 -36.75 32.08 -5.89
C ASN A 21 -37.98 32.95 -5.53
N ALA A 22 -38.41 32.89 -4.27
CA ALA A 22 -39.50 33.73 -3.77
C ALA A 22 -39.12 35.22 -3.81
N LEU A 23 -37.92 35.58 -3.33
CA LEU A 23 -37.42 36.96 -3.38
C LEU A 23 -37.23 37.48 -4.80
N GLN A 24 -36.73 36.66 -5.73
CA GLN A 24 -36.61 37.03 -7.14
C GLN A 24 -37.98 37.34 -7.76
N SER A 25 -38.99 36.54 -7.42
CA SER A 25 -40.37 36.78 -7.86
C SER A 25 -40.91 38.10 -7.30
N GLN A 26 -40.65 38.41 -6.02
CA GLN A 26 -41.01 39.68 -5.40
C GLN A 26 -40.26 40.87 -6.00
N HIS A 27 -38.96 40.71 -6.26
CA HIS A 27 -38.12 41.73 -6.87
C HIS A 27 -38.60 42.07 -8.29
N ALA A 28 -38.96 41.06 -9.08
CA ALA A 28 -39.55 41.26 -10.40
C ALA A 28 -40.93 41.95 -10.35
N ALA A 29 -41.75 41.69 -9.33
CA ALA A 29 -42.99 42.42 -9.11
C ALA A 29 -42.72 43.89 -8.77
N ARG A 30 -41.85 44.17 -7.80
CA ARG A 30 -41.48 45.55 -7.41
C ARG A 30 -40.84 46.33 -8.56
N ALA A 31 -40.04 45.67 -9.40
CA ALA A 31 -39.44 46.32 -10.57
C ALA A 31 -40.50 46.81 -11.56
N ARG A 32 -41.57 46.02 -11.77
CA ARG A 32 -42.72 46.43 -12.58
C ARG A 32 -43.49 47.58 -11.94
N ASP A 33 -43.68 47.57 -10.62
CA ASP A 33 -44.37 48.66 -9.91
C ASP A 33 -43.59 49.99 -9.98
N VAL A 34 -42.25 49.93 -9.88
CA VAL A 34 -41.37 51.10 -10.11
C VAL A 34 -41.55 51.64 -11.53
N GLN A 35 -41.52 50.78 -12.55
CA GLN A 35 -41.73 51.20 -13.95
C GLN A 35 -43.11 51.83 -14.17
N LEU A 36 -44.16 51.24 -13.60
CA LEU A 36 -45.52 51.82 -13.68
C LEU A 36 -45.59 53.19 -12.98
N ALA A 37 -45.00 53.32 -11.79
CA ALA A 37 -44.95 54.60 -11.08
C ALA A 37 -44.14 55.66 -11.84
N GLU A 38 -43.07 55.26 -12.53
CA GLU A 38 -42.29 56.15 -13.40
C GLU A 38 -43.10 56.61 -14.61
N MET A 39 -43.84 55.71 -15.26
CA MET A 39 -44.73 56.05 -16.38
C MET A 39 -45.84 57.01 -15.96
N ASP A 40 -46.52 56.73 -14.83
CA ASP A 40 -47.57 57.59 -14.27
C ASP A 40 -47.03 59.01 -13.99
N TRP A 41 -45.84 59.09 -13.40
CA TRP A 41 -45.17 60.36 -13.10
C TRP A 41 -44.80 61.15 -14.36
N CYS A 42 -44.23 60.48 -15.38
CA CYS A 42 -43.88 61.11 -16.66
C CYS A 42 -45.13 61.64 -17.39
N ALA A 43 -46.25 60.90 -17.36
CA ALA A 43 -47.50 61.31 -17.98
C ALA A 43 -48.08 62.57 -17.29
N ALA A 44 -48.17 62.56 -15.96
CA ALA A 44 -48.69 63.69 -15.19
C ALA A 44 -47.83 64.96 -15.36
N LEU A 45 -46.50 64.80 -15.47
CA LEU A 45 -45.57 65.89 -15.80
C LEU A 45 -45.84 66.48 -17.18
N ALA A 46 -46.06 65.63 -18.20
CA ALA A 46 -46.33 66.08 -19.56
C ALA A 46 -47.66 66.85 -19.66
N GLU A 47 -48.63 66.52 -18.81
CA GLU A 47 -49.92 67.19 -18.70
C GLU A 47 -49.89 68.46 -17.82
N GLY A 48 -48.75 68.79 -17.20
CA GLY A 48 -48.60 69.97 -16.35
C GLY A 48 -49.27 69.87 -14.97
N GLN A 49 -49.51 68.64 -14.48
CA GLN A 49 -50.13 68.40 -13.18
C GLN A 49 -49.13 68.53 -12.03
N ASP A 50 -49.62 68.68 -10.79
CA ASP A 50 -48.79 68.56 -9.59
C ASP A 50 -48.38 67.08 -9.38
N VAL A 51 -47.08 66.82 -9.46
CA VAL A 51 -46.50 65.47 -9.43
C VAL A 51 -45.83 65.09 -8.11
N ALA A 52 -45.95 65.91 -7.05
CA ALA A 52 -45.27 65.66 -5.78
C ALA A 52 -45.61 64.28 -5.17
N VAL A 53 -46.89 63.90 -5.21
CA VAL A 53 -47.36 62.60 -4.68
C VAL A 53 -46.85 61.43 -5.53
N LEU A 54 -46.80 61.59 -6.86
CA LEU A 54 -46.31 60.54 -7.77
C LEU A 54 -44.79 60.35 -7.65
N ALA A 55 -44.04 61.44 -7.44
CA ALA A 55 -42.60 61.39 -7.18
C ALA A 55 -42.30 60.63 -5.87
N GLU A 56 -43.06 60.90 -4.80
CA GLU A 56 -42.86 60.19 -3.53
C GLU A 56 -43.27 58.71 -3.62
N ARG A 57 -44.38 58.39 -4.33
CA ARG A 57 -44.75 56.99 -4.62
C ARG A 57 -43.63 56.26 -5.36
N ARG A 58 -43.05 56.87 -6.41
CA ARG A 58 -41.93 56.27 -7.16
C ARG A 58 -40.73 56.01 -6.25
N ARG A 59 -40.36 57.00 -5.42
CA ARG A 59 -39.26 56.88 -4.46
C ARG A 59 -39.46 55.74 -3.47
N LEU A 60 -40.67 55.58 -2.92
CA LEU A 60 -41.01 54.48 -2.01
C LEU A 60 -40.83 53.10 -2.69
N TRP A 61 -41.28 52.96 -3.93
CA TRP A 61 -41.09 51.71 -4.68
C TRP A 61 -39.62 51.44 -5.01
N GLU A 62 -38.84 52.46 -5.36
CA GLU A 62 -37.40 52.33 -5.60
C GLU A 62 -36.64 51.87 -4.33
N VAL A 63 -37.04 52.36 -3.15
CA VAL A 63 -36.46 51.92 -1.87
C VAL A 63 -36.77 50.43 -1.65
N GLY A 64 -38.04 50.03 -1.82
CA GLY A 64 -38.41 48.62 -1.71
C GLY A 64 -37.71 47.71 -2.73
N LEU A 65 -37.44 48.20 -3.94
CA LEU A 65 -36.67 47.46 -4.94
C LEU A 65 -35.21 47.26 -4.50
N ARG A 66 -34.58 48.30 -3.97
CA ARG A 66 -33.21 48.21 -3.43
C ARG A 66 -33.12 47.27 -2.24
N GLU A 67 -34.09 47.29 -1.33
CA GLU A 67 -34.15 46.37 -0.19
C GLU A 67 -34.23 44.91 -0.64
N THR A 68 -35.12 44.59 -1.58
CA THR A 68 -35.22 43.22 -2.12
C THR A 68 -33.97 42.79 -2.87
N SER A 69 -33.32 43.71 -3.58
CA SER A 69 -32.02 43.45 -4.21
C SER A 69 -30.95 43.10 -3.17
N GLY A 70 -30.90 43.82 -2.05
CA GLY A 70 -29.97 43.55 -0.95
C GLY A 70 -30.19 42.16 -0.34
N LEU A 71 -31.45 41.81 -0.03
CA LEU A 71 -31.80 40.49 0.50
C LEU A 71 -31.45 39.36 -0.48
N ILE A 72 -31.62 39.56 -1.78
CA ILE A 72 -31.22 38.58 -2.81
C ILE A 72 -29.71 38.32 -2.74
N GLU A 73 -28.90 39.36 -2.63
CA GLU A 73 -27.44 39.21 -2.53
C GLU A 73 -27.01 38.55 -1.21
N GLU A 74 -27.67 38.85 -0.09
CA GLU A 74 -27.43 38.18 1.19
C GLU A 74 -27.70 36.67 1.10
N ILE A 75 -28.85 36.26 0.55
CA ILE A 75 -29.18 34.84 0.38
C ILE A 75 -28.21 34.15 -0.58
N ARG A 76 -27.78 34.83 -1.65
CA ARG A 76 -26.74 34.30 -2.56
C ARG A 76 -25.42 34.08 -1.83
N GLY A 77 -25.03 34.98 -0.93
CA GLY A 77 -23.87 34.81 -0.06
C GLY A 77 -23.97 33.55 0.81
N TRP A 78 -25.09 33.39 1.51
CA TRP A 78 -25.33 32.20 2.35
C TRP A 78 -25.40 30.90 1.56
N LEU A 79 -25.93 30.92 0.33
CA LEU A 79 -25.91 29.77 -0.57
C LEU A 79 -24.48 29.38 -0.95
N ALA A 80 -23.64 30.36 -1.31
CA ALA A 80 -22.25 30.11 -1.68
C ALA A 80 -21.44 29.53 -0.52
N GLU A 81 -21.67 30.02 0.71
CA GLU A 81 -21.07 29.49 1.94
C GLU A 81 -21.50 28.03 2.19
N THR A 82 -22.80 27.75 2.11
CA THR A 82 -23.36 26.41 2.31
C THR A 82 -22.82 25.43 1.26
N ASP A 83 -22.77 25.83 0.00
CA ASP A 83 -22.19 25.02 -1.08
C ASP A 83 -20.68 24.74 -0.86
N ALA A 84 -19.93 25.71 -0.30
CA ALA A 84 -18.53 25.53 0.04
C ALA A 84 -18.33 24.59 1.24
N GLU A 85 -19.26 24.54 2.17
CA GLU A 85 -19.28 23.56 3.27
C GLU A 85 -19.58 22.16 2.76
N ILE A 86 -20.61 22.00 1.91
CA ILE A 86 -20.93 20.71 1.28
C ILE A 86 -19.72 20.15 0.51
N ARG A 87 -19.05 20.98 -0.30
CA ARG A 87 -17.83 20.57 -1.01
C ARG A 87 -16.72 20.13 -0.07
N ARG A 88 -16.55 20.82 1.07
CA ARG A 88 -15.57 20.43 2.09
C ARG A 88 -15.92 19.07 2.68
N CYS A 89 -17.17 18.83 3.07
CA CYS A 89 -17.59 17.53 3.59
C CYS A 89 -17.31 16.39 2.59
N ALA A 90 -17.67 16.57 1.31
CA ALA A 90 -17.44 15.57 0.27
C ALA A 90 -15.95 15.21 0.06
N LEU A 91 -15.04 16.19 0.20
CA LEU A 91 -13.59 15.94 0.13
C LEU A 91 -13.09 15.11 1.32
N HIS A 92 -13.64 15.34 2.52
CA HIS A 92 -13.27 14.56 3.71
C HIS A 92 -13.75 13.11 3.59
N GLU A 93 -14.98 12.90 3.12
CA GLU A 93 -15.50 11.54 2.87
C GLU A 93 -14.69 10.77 1.83
N GLY A 94 -14.21 11.46 0.79
CA GLY A 94 -13.29 10.89 -0.20
C GLY A 94 -11.97 10.44 0.43
N LEU A 95 -11.36 11.32 1.23
CA LEU A 95 -10.12 11.00 1.95
C LEU A 95 -10.30 9.85 2.94
N ASP A 96 -11.40 9.81 3.68
CA ASP A 96 -11.68 8.74 4.64
C ASP A 96 -11.81 7.38 3.94
N ARG A 97 -12.44 7.35 2.76
CA ARG A 97 -12.53 6.14 1.93
C ARG A 97 -11.15 5.69 1.44
N ASP A 98 -10.34 6.62 0.96
CA ASP A 98 -8.98 6.31 0.48
C ASP A 98 -8.10 5.78 1.63
N LEU A 99 -8.21 6.36 2.82
CA LEU A 99 -7.52 5.88 4.03
C LEU A 99 -7.97 4.48 4.44
N GLN A 100 -9.27 4.19 4.40
CA GLN A 100 -9.79 2.85 4.68
C GLN A 100 -9.28 1.82 3.68
N GLN A 101 -9.26 2.17 2.39
CA GLN A 101 -8.70 1.30 1.34
C GLN A 101 -7.21 1.04 1.57
N PHE A 102 -6.44 2.09 1.88
CA PHE A 102 -5.00 1.96 2.15
C PHE A 102 -4.72 1.06 3.36
N VAL A 103 -5.52 1.16 4.43
CA VAL A 103 -5.40 0.27 5.60
C VAL A 103 -5.72 -1.18 5.24
N ALA A 104 -6.74 -1.42 4.41
CA ALA A 104 -7.05 -2.77 3.92
C ALA A 104 -5.91 -3.34 3.06
N ASP A 105 -5.33 -2.53 2.18
CA ASP A 105 -4.19 -2.93 1.34
C ASP A 105 -2.95 -3.27 2.18
N LEU A 106 -2.68 -2.49 3.25
CA LEU A 106 -1.61 -2.80 4.21
C LEU A 106 -1.82 -4.14 4.90
N GLN A 107 -3.05 -4.47 5.31
CA GLN A 107 -3.35 -5.76 5.93
C GLN A 107 -3.12 -6.94 4.97
N VAL A 108 -3.48 -6.76 3.69
CA VAL A 108 -3.19 -7.76 2.65
C VAL A 108 -1.69 -7.92 2.46
N TYR A 109 -0.95 -6.81 2.38
CA TYR A 109 0.51 -6.83 2.26
C TYR A 109 1.18 -7.54 3.44
N ASP A 110 0.78 -7.24 4.68
CA ASP A 110 1.31 -7.91 5.88
C ASP A 110 1.01 -9.41 5.87
N GLY A 111 -0.17 -9.81 5.39
CA GLY A 111 -0.53 -11.22 5.17
C GLY A 111 0.40 -11.91 4.16
N CYS A 112 0.67 -11.27 3.02
CA CYS A 112 1.60 -11.80 2.02
C CYS A 112 3.04 -11.89 2.55
N ARG A 113 3.48 -10.88 3.32
CA ARG A 113 4.80 -10.86 3.94
C ARG A 113 4.96 -12.03 4.93
N ALA A 114 3.99 -12.26 5.81
CA ALA A 114 4.04 -13.36 6.76
C ALA A 114 4.09 -14.74 6.07
N GLN A 115 3.35 -14.91 4.96
CA GLN A 115 3.43 -16.12 4.14
C GLN A 115 4.82 -16.31 3.52
N LEU A 116 5.40 -15.21 3.03
CA LEU A 116 6.73 -15.21 2.44
C LEU A 116 7.79 -15.57 3.50
N ASP A 117 7.73 -14.97 4.69
CA ASP A 117 8.65 -15.27 5.80
C ASP A 117 8.54 -16.75 6.21
N GLY A 118 7.32 -17.29 6.30
CA GLY A 118 7.09 -18.72 6.57
C GLY A 118 7.65 -19.63 5.48
N ALA A 119 7.48 -19.27 4.21
CA ALA A 119 8.03 -20.02 3.08
C ALA A 119 9.56 -20.00 3.06
N HIS A 120 10.18 -18.86 3.41
CA HIS A 120 11.64 -18.74 3.53
C HIS A 120 12.18 -19.62 4.65
N GLN A 121 11.55 -19.60 5.82
CA GLN A 121 11.97 -20.46 6.93
C GLN A 121 11.86 -21.95 6.56
N ALA A 122 10.74 -22.36 5.96
CA ALA A 122 10.57 -23.74 5.51
C ALA A 122 11.61 -24.17 4.45
N ALA A 123 12.06 -23.25 3.60
CA ALA A 123 13.13 -23.53 2.63
C ALA A 123 14.49 -23.69 3.31
N ILE A 124 14.80 -22.86 4.33
CA ILE A 124 16.03 -22.96 5.13
C ILE A 124 16.07 -24.31 5.86
N ASP A 125 14.97 -24.71 6.50
CA ASP A 125 14.88 -25.96 7.24
C ASP A 125 15.13 -27.17 6.34
N LYS A 126 14.52 -27.20 5.14
CA LYS A 126 14.78 -28.26 4.15
C LYS A 126 16.25 -28.35 3.74
N VAL A 127 16.93 -27.21 3.57
CA VAL A 127 18.36 -27.21 3.22
C VAL A 127 19.20 -27.73 4.38
N ALA A 128 18.84 -27.39 5.62
CA ALA A 128 19.50 -27.91 6.82
C ALA A 128 19.33 -29.43 6.95
N ASP A 129 18.12 -29.95 6.72
CA ASP A 129 17.84 -31.39 6.74
C ASP A 129 18.69 -32.15 5.71
N ILE A 130 18.74 -31.67 4.46
CA ILE A 130 19.57 -32.26 3.40
C ILE A 130 21.06 -32.24 3.79
N ALA A 131 21.53 -31.15 4.41
CA ALA A 131 22.91 -31.05 4.86
C ALA A 131 23.23 -32.07 5.97
N GLN A 132 22.29 -32.30 6.90
CA GLN A 132 22.43 -33.29 7.95
C GLN A 132 22.45 -34.72 7.39
N GLU A 133 21.52 -35.05 6.48
CA GLU A 133 21.49 -36.37 5.81
C GLU A 133 22.82 -36.67 5.08
N LEU A 134 23.35 -35.67 4.35
CA LEU A 134 24.64 -35.80 3.69
C LEU A 134 25.79 -35.99 4.69
N HIS A 135 25.76 -35.28 5.82
CA HIS A 135 26.75 -35.45 6.88
C HIS A 135 26.76 -36.87 7.43
N GLU A 136 25.59 -37.41 7.78
CA GLU A 136 25.45 -38.78 8.31
C GLU A 136 25.92 -39.84 7.31
N LEU A 137 25.60 -39.68 6.02
CA LEU A 137 26.07 -40.58 4.97
C LEU A 137 27.60 -40.56 4.84
N VAL A 138 28.21 -39.36 4.82
CA VAL A 138 29.66 -39.20 4.74
C VAL A 138 30.33 -39.77 6.01
N TRP A 139 29.75 -39.51 7.18
CA TRP A 139 30.24 -40.02 8.45
C TRP A 139 30.22 -41.55 8.49
N THR A 140 29.09 -42.16 8.11
CA THR A 140 28.94 -43.62 8.02
C THR A 140 29.94 -44.22 7.03
N ALA A 141 30.10 -43.62 5.86
CA ALA A 141 31.08 -44.07 4.87
C ALA A 141 32.52 -43.97 5.41
N ARG A 142 32.83 -43.00 6.27
CA ARG A 142 34.13 -42.86 6.94
C ARG A 142 34.39 -43.93 7.95
N GLN A 143 33.43 -44.17 8.83
CA GLN A 143 33.53 -45.26 9.80
C GLN A 143 33.77 -46.60 9.08
N ARG A 144 33.03 -46.87 8.00
CA ARG A 144 33.23 -48.08 7.19
C ARG A 144 34.60 -48.14 6.52
N HIS A 145 35.10 -47.03 6.00
CA HIS A 145 36.45 -46.96 5.45
C HIS A 145 37.49 -47.32 6.52
N ASP A 146 37.43 -46.67 7.69
CA ASP A 146 38.39 -46.85 8.78
C ASP A 146 38.36 -48.29 9.35
N GLU A 147 37.16 -48.89 9.45
CA GLU A 147 36.97 -50.30 9.79
C GLU A 147 37.66 -51.23 8.79
N LEU A 148 37.42 -51.01 7.49
CA LEU A 148 38.00 -51.82 6.41
C LEU A 148 39.52 -51.68 6.37
N ASP A 149 40.05 -50.47 6.54
CA ASP A 149 41.49 -50.22 6.59
C ASP A 149 42.14 -50.91 7.80
N THR A 150 41.51 -50.80 8.98
CA THR A 150 41.97 -51.49 10.19
C THR A 150 41.97 -53.01 10.00
N ARG A 151 40.92 -53.55 9.38
CA ARG A 151 40.81 -54.99 9.08
C ARG A 151 41.88 -55.42 8.07
N ALA A 152 42.11 -54.65 7.01
CA ALA A 152 43.15 -54.91 6.03
C ALA A 152 44.55 -54.91 6.68
N ARG A 153 44.85 -53.93 7.55
CA ARG A 153 46.10 -53.88 8.32
C ARG A 153 46.29 -55.11 9.21
N LYS A 154 45.25 -55.53 9.94
CA LYS A 154 45.29 -56.76 10.76
C LYS A 154 45.56 -58.01 9.92
N LEU A 155 44.92 -58.13 8.76
CA LEU A 155 45.13 -59.27 7.86
C LEU A 155 46.55 -59.31 7.29
N ARG A 156 47.13 -58.16 6.92
CA ARG A 156 48.54 -58.07 6.48
C ARG A 156 49.50 -58.53 7.58
N ALA A 157 49.33 -58.01 8.79
CA ALA A 157 50.14 -58.41 9.95
C ALA A 157 50.02 -59.93 10.26
N THR A 158 48.84 -60.53 10.09
CA THR A 158 48.67 -61.98 10.25
C THR A 158 49.34 -62.77 9.12
N ALA A 159 49.25 -62.31 7.87
CA ALA A 159 49.91 -62.95 6.73
C ALA A 159 51.44 -62.93 6.87
N GLU A 160 52.01 -61.81 7.34
CA GLU A 160 53.43 -61.67 7.68
C GLU A 160 53.85 -62.67 8.77
N ARG A 161 53.07 -62.82 9.85
CA ARG A 161 53.37 -63.78 10.93
C ARG A 161 53.33 -65.24 10.49
N LEU A 162 52.57 -65.57 9.45
CA LEU A 162 52.43 -66.92 8.91
C LEU A 162 53.42 -67.20 7.78
N ASP A 163 54.37 -66.29 7.54
CA ASP A 163 55.38 -66.36 6.48
C ASP A 163 54.77 -66.61 5.09
N ARG A 164 53.62 -65.97 4.83
CA ARG A 164 52.93 -66.01 3.53
C ARG A 164 52.98 -64.64 2.84
N PRO A 165 54.14 -64.23 2.32
CA PRO A 165 54.32 -62.92 1.67
C PRO A 165 53.52 -62.78 0.36
N ASP A 166 53.11 -63.90 -0.24
CA ASP A 166 52.38 -63.92 -1.52
C ASP A 166 50.91 -63.48 -1.40
N ILE A 167 50.38 -63.31 -0.18
CA ILE A 167 48.99 -62.88 0.04
C ILE A 167 48.92 -61.35 -0.01
N SER A 168 48.47 -60.81 -1.14
CA SER A 168 48.15 -59.39 -1.28
C SER A 168 46.77 -59.09 -0.67
N VAL A 169 46.75 -58.32 0.42
CA VAL A 169 45.50 -57.84 1.04
C VAL A 169 45.17 -56.44 0.49
N PRO A 170 44.13 -56.29 -0.36
CA PRO A 170 43.74 -55.00 -0.88
C PRO A 170 43.23 -54.10 0.26
N GLY A 171 43.58 -52.81 0.19
CA GLY A 171 43.06 -51.78 1.10
C GLY A 171 41.93 -50.99 0.44
N PRO A 172 41.11 -50.27 1.23
CA PRO A 172 40.20 -49.28 0.67
C PRO A 172 40.99 -48.20 -0.11
N ARG A 173 40.39 -47.68 -1.18
CA ARG A 173 40.99 -46.60 -1.99
C ARG A 173 41.12 -45.34 -1.14
N SER A 174 42.22 -44.59 -1.28
CA SER A 174 42.45 -43.33 -0.57
C SER A 174 41.26 -42.38 -0.72
N TRP A 175 40.69 -41.95 0.41
CA TRP A 175 39.53 -41.07 0.42
C TRP A 175 39.92 -39.66 0.86
N SER A 176 40.35 -38.85 -0.09
CA SER A 176 40.70 -37.44 0.14
C SER A 176 39.48 -36.54 -0.08
N GLN A 177 39.19 -35.66 0.88
CA GLN A 177 38.13 -34.64 0.79
C GLN A 177 36.69 -35.18 0.61
N PRO A 178 36.19 -36.05 1.51
CA PRO A 178 34.85 -36.66 1.41
C PRO A 178 33.71 -35.64 1.33
N VAL A 179 33.80 -34.63 2.20
CA VAL A 179 32.80 -33.59 2.39
C VAL A 179 32.83 -32.64 1.20
N GLU A 180 34.01 -32.24 0.69
CA GLU A 180 34.07 -31.40 -0.49
C GLU A 180 33.63 -32.14 -1.77
N GLN A 181 33.82 -33.46 -1.87
CA GLN A 181 33.30 -34.26 -2.99
C GLN A 181 31.78 -34.38 -2.96
N ALA A 182 31.18 -34.67 -1.79
CA ALA A 182 29.73 -34.69 -1.63
C ALA A 182 29.09 -33.31 -1.89
N LEU A 183 29.74 -32.23 -1.45
CA LEU A 183 29.27 -30.85 -1.65
C LEU A 183 29.65 -30.23 -3.01
N ARG A 184 30.42 -30.91 -3.87
CA ARG A 184 30.66 -30.49 -5.27
C ARG A 184 29.45 -30.78 -6.15
N GLY A 185 28.72 -31.86 -5.89
CA GLY A 185 27.47 -32.20 -6.60
C GLY A 185 26.31 -31.25 -6.32
N THR A 186 26.30 -30.61 -5.15
CA THR A 186 25.27 -29.64 -4.74
C THR A 186 25.62 -28.19 -5.09
N GLY A 187 26.89 -27.90 -5.39
CA GLY A 187 27.40 -26.52 -5.48
C GLY A 187 27.05 -25.76 -6.77
N ALA A 188 26.85 -26.44 -7.90
CA ALA A 188 26.45 -25.79 -9.16
C ALA A 188 24.93 -25.55 -9.27
N PRO A 189 24.06 -26.51 -8.90
CA PRO A 189 22.61 -26.28 -8.86
C PRO A 189 22.21 -25.23 -7.82
N TRP A 190 22.83 -25.24 -6.63
CA TRP A 190 22.58 -24.25 -5.58
C TRP A 190 23.01 -22.84 -5.98
N ARG A 191 24.17 -22.70 -6.65
CA ARG A 191 24.60 -21.41 -7.21
C ARG A 191 23.66 -20.93 -8.30
N ALA A 192 23.25 -21.80 -9.23
CA ALA A 192 22.30 -21.45 -10.28
C ALA A 192 20.93 -21.02 -9.71
N TYR A 193 20.46 -21.69 -8.66
CA TYR A 193 19.24 -21.32 -7.93
C TYR A 193 19.37 -19.95 -7.26
N LEU A 194 20.43 -19.70 -6.49
CA LEU A 194 20.66 -18.41 -5.84
C LEU A 194 20.80 -17.25 -6.84
N THR A 195 21.51 -17.48 -7.96
CA THR A 195 21.63 -16.48 -9.03
C THR A 195 20.30 -16.25 -9.76
N SER A 196 19.49 -17.30 -9.96
CA SER A 196 18.14 -17.18 -10.52
C SER A 196 17.19 -16.40 -9.60
N VAL A 197 17.29 -16.58 -8.28
CA VAL A 197 16.46 -15.88 -7.30
C VAL A 197 16.90 -14.43 -7.13
N GLN A 198 18.22 -14.15 -7.12
CA GLN A 198 18.76 -12.78 -7.10
C GLN A 198 18.33 -11.96 -8.32
N ASN A 199 18.23 -12.58 -9.50
CA ASN A 199 17.85 -11.89 -10.74
C ASN A 199 16.33 -11.63 -10.85
N CYS A 200 15.51 -12.28 -10.03
CA CYS A 200 14.05 -12.18 -10.07
C CYS A 200 13.43 -11.51 -8.84
N ALA A 201 14.22 -11.17 -7.82
CA ALA A 201 13.74 -10.57 -6.58
C ALA A 201 13.79 -9.03 -6.64
N PRO A 202 12.69 -8.32 -6.30
CA PRO A 202 12.72 -6.87 -6.15
C PRO A 202 13.60 -6.45 -4.96
N GLU A 203 14.44 -5.42 -5.13
CA GLU A 203 15.21 -4.80 -4.04
C GLU A 203 14.24 -4.28 -2.97
N PRO A 204 14.42 -4.61 -1.66
CA PRO A 204 15.65 -4.96 -0.94
C PRO A 204 15.93 -6.47 -0.74
N PHE A 205 15.07 -7.34 -1.24
CA PHE A 205 15.08 -8.79 -0.94
C PHE A 205 16.33 -9.51 -1.50
N ALA A 206 16.84 -9.05 -2.63
CA ALA A 206 18.07 -9.55 -3.24
C ALA A 206 19.33 -9.34 -2.36
N ARG A 207 19.34 -8.31 -1.51
CA ARG A 207 20.48 -8.00 -0.61
C ARG A 207 20.52 -8.93 0.60
N GLU A 208 19.38 -9.23 1.20
CA GLU A 208 19.29 -10.11 2.36
C GLU A 208 19.62 -11.57 1.99
N LEU A 209 19.15 -12.03 0.83
CA LEU A 209 19.53 -13.35 0.29
C LEU A 209 21.03 -13.43 -0.05
N GLY A 210 21.61 -12.35 -0.58
CA GLY A 210 23.06 -12.26 -0.80
C GLY A 210 23.85 -12.40 0.50
N ALA A 211 23.45 -11.68 1.54
CA ALA A 211 24.08 -11.74 2.86
C ALA A 211 23.95 -13.13 3.52
N ALA A 212 22.77 -13.75 3.45
CA ALA A 212 22.54 -15.09 4.00
C ALA A 212 23.37 -16.16 3.26
N ALA A 213 23.49 -16.06 1.93
CA ALA A 213 24.32 -16.95 1.13
C ALA A 213 25.83 -16.79 1.46
N GLU A 214 26.30 -15.57 1.70
CA GLU A 214 27.67 -15.31 2.16
C GLU A 214 27.93 -15.89 3.56
N VAL A 215 27.00 -15.76 4.50
CA VAL A 215 27.12 -16.35 5.85
C VAL A 215 27.18 -17.88 5.76
N ALA A 216 26.33 -18.51 4.95
CA ALA A 216 26.36 -19.95 4.73
C ALA A 216 27.70 -20.42 4.11
N LEU A 217 28.28 -19.62 3.21
CA LEU A 217 29.61 -19.86 2.64
C LEU A 217 30.74 -19.69 3.68
N VAL A 218 30.61 -18.75 4.61
CA VAL A 218 31.57 -18.56 5.72
C VAL A 218 31.50 -19.72 6.72
N ILE A 219 30.30 -20.21 7.07
CA ILE A 219 30.12 -21.40 7.91
C ILE A 219 30.75 -22.63 7.23
N ARG A 220 30.54 -22.80 5.92
CA ARG A 220 31.18 -23.84 5.11
C ARG A 220 32.73 -23.76 5.14
N ARG A 221 33.30 -22.56 5.16
CA ARG A 221 34.77 -22.35 5.27
C ARG A 221 35.32 -22.59 6.67
N ARG A 222 34.52 -22.43 7.72
CA ARG A 222 34.91 -22.75 9.11
C ARG A 222 34.82 -24.24 9.42
N ALA A 223 33.86 -24.96 8.85
CA ALA A 223 33.73 -26.42 9.00
C ALA A 223 34.79 -27.22 8.20
N THR A 224 35.59 -26.57 7.35
CA THR A 224 36.65 -27.17 6.52
C THR A 224 38.06 -26.89 7.03
N ARG A 225 38.21 -26.27 8.21
CA ARG A 225 39.46 -26.18 8.97
C ARG A 225 39.40 -27.09 10.18
#